data_AF-A0A1H3DN93-F1
#
_entry.id   AF-A0A1H3DN93-F1
#
_cell.length_a   1.000
_cell.length_b   1.000
_cell.length_c   1.000
_cell.angle_alpha   90.00
_cell.angle_beta   90.00
_cell.angle_gamma   90.00
#
_symmetry.space_group_name_H-M   'P 1'
#
loop_
_entity.id
_entity.type
_entity.pdbx_description
1 polymer ?
#
loop_
_entity_poly.entity_id
_entity_poly.type
_entity_poly.pdbx_seq_one_letter_code
_entity_poly.pdbx_strand_id
1 'polypeptide(L)'
;MDGIAFETGTVGALDATDAVRSLFETALREDVRYVVLSGVAPAWFNLLDLDALAAAAGRPVIAVSYESSPGLELALREHFEGDALAERLEIYDRLPSRQRIDVNGESLFVRVVDEGETPSEVEAARVVRAYTPTGGRPEPLRVARLAARGARTWRARREG
;
A
#
# COMPACT_ATOMS: atom_id res chain seq x y z
N MET A 1 17.26 8.63 6.62
CA MET A 1 15.81 8.56 6.94
C MET A 1 15.49 9.94 7.46
N ASP A 2 14.61 10.64 6.76
CA ASP A 2 14.57 12.10 6.84
C ASP A 2 13.22 12.61 7.36
N GLY A 3 12.28 11.70 7.65
CA GLY A 3 10.97 12.01 8.23
C GLY A 3 10.14 10.74 8.47
N ILE A 4 9.23 10.83 9.44
CA ILE A 4 8.17 9.84 9.68
C ILE A 4 6.91 10.62 10.04
N ALA A 5 5.80 10.31 9.39
CA ALA A 5 4.47 10.78 9.75
C ALA A 5 3.56 9.59 10.07
N PHE A 6 2.48 9.87 10.80
CA PHE A 6 1.52 8.86 11.24
C PHE A 6 0.11 9.36 10.99
N GLU A 7 -0.74 8.48 10.49
CA GLU A 7 -2.17 8.70 10.36
C GLU A 7 -2.92 7.47 10.85
N THR A 8 -4.18 7.64 11.23
CA THR A 8 -5.07 6.55 11.62
C THR A 8 -6.08 6.26 10.52
N GLY A 9 -6.35 4.97 10.29
CA GLY A 9 -7.46 4.52 9.45
C GLY A 9 -8.39 3.64 10.27
N THR A 10 -9.68 3.70 9.96
CA THR A 10 -10.72 2.95 10.65
C THR A 10 -10.73 1.50 10.16
N VAL A 11 -10.71 0.55 11.09
CA VAL A 11 -10.74 -0.89 10.74
C VAL A 11 -12.08 -1.22 10.09
N GLY A 12 -12.05 -1.86 8.92
CA GLY A 12 -13.26 -2.24 8.18
C GLY A 12 -13.98 -1.08 7.48
N ALA A 13 -13.42 0.14 7.47
CA ALA A 13 -13.96 1.26 6.71
C ALA A 13 -13.37 1.31 5.29
N LEU A 14 -13.52 2.45 4.59
CA LEU A 14 -12.93 2.79 3.29
C LEU A 14 -12.12 4.11 3.33
N ASP A 15 -11.66 4.51 4.52
CA ASP A 15 -10.92 5.77 4.74
C ASP A 15 -9.40 5.64 4.53
N ALA A 16 -8.87 4.47 4.16
CA ALA A 16 -7.42 4.25 4.04
C ALA A 16 -6.79 5.10 2.92
N THR A 17 -7.50 5.30 1.81
CA THR A 17 -7.02 6.17 0.72
C THR A 17 -6.81 7.60 1.21
N ASP A 18 -7.80 8.17 1.91
CA ASP A 18 -7.72 9.53 2.44
C ASP A 18 -6.67 9.66 3.54
N ALA A 19 -6.53 8.65 4.40
CA ALA A 19 -5.47 8.61 5.40
C ALA A 19 -4.06 8.64 4.76
N VAL A 20 -3.85 7.92 3.65
CA VAL A 20 -2.58 7.97 2.92
C VAL A 20 -2.38 9.32 2.23
N ARG A 21 -3.43 9.96 1.72
CA ARG A 21 -3.34 11.32 1.13
C ARG A 21 -2.95 12.37 2.17
N SER A 22 -3.50 12.30 3.38
CA SER A 22 -3.06 13.14 4.52
C SER A 22 -1.56 12.98 4.81
N LEU A 23 -1.03 11.75 4.70
CA LEU A 23 0.41 11.51 4.83
C LEU A 23 1.22 12.14 3.68
N PHE A 24 0.68 12.24 2.47
CA PHE A 24 1.38 12.92 1.38
C PHE A 24 1.50 14.41 1.63
N GLU A 25 0.42 15.06 2.05
CA GLU A 25 0.42 16.49 2.37
C GLU A 25 1.43 16.86 3.47
N THR A 26 1.68 15.94 4.40
CA THR A 26 2.55 16.18 5.55
C THR A 26 3.98 15.71 5.38
N ALA A 27 4.23 14.66 4.57
CA ALA A 27 5.53 13.99 4.53
C ALA A 27 6.09 13.73 3.12
N LEU A 28 5.32 13.88 2.05
CA LEU A 28 5.80 13.60 0.70
C LEU A 28 6.62 14.77 0.15
N ARG A 29 7.95 14.64 0.23
CA ARG A 29 8.89 15.63 -0.32
C ARG A 29 8.91 15.62 -1.84
N GLU A 30 9.27 16.75 -2.43
CA GLU A 30 9.42 16.92 -3.89
C GLU A 30 10.39 15.91 -4.52
N ASP A 31 11.47 15.54 -3.82
CA ASP A 31 12.52 14.67 -4.35
C ASP A 31 12.24 13.15 -4.21
N VAL A 32 11.12 12.78 -3.57
CA VAL A 32 10.66 11.37 -3.56
C VAL A 32 10.22 11.00 -4.97
N ARG A 33 10.76 9.91 -5.52
CA ARG A 33 10.43 9.47 -6.88
C ARG A 33 9.35 8.39 -6.96
N TYR A 34 9.16 7.64 -5.89
CA TYR A 34 8.21 6.53 -5.84
C TYR A 34 7.56 6.46 -4.46
N VAL A 35 6.27 6.17 -4.43
CA VAL A 35 5.56 5.78 -3.22
C VAL A 35 5.44 4.26 -3.20
N VAL A 36 5.81 3.63 -2.10
CA VAL A 36 5.69 2.17 -1.94
C VAL A 36 4.74 1.87 -0.80
N LEU A 37 3.74 1.02 -1.07
CA LEU A 37 2.69 0.63 -0.12
C LEU A 37 2.83 -0.86 0.23
N SER A 38 2.40 -1.23 1.44
CA SER A 38 2.40 -2.62 1.90
C SER A 38 0.99 -3.22 1.75
N GLY A 39 0.71 -3.79 0.59
CA GLY A 39 -0.61 -4.30 0.20
C GLY A 39 -1.57 -3.23 -0.30
N VAL A 40 -2.80 -3.65 -0.59
CA VAL A 40 -3.89 -2.81 -1.13
C VAL A 40 -5.09 -2.71 -0.20
N ALA A 41 -5.09 -3.44 0.92
CA ALA A 41 -6.23 -3.55 1.83
C ALA A 41 -5.75 -3.58 3.29
N PRO A 42 -5.11 -2.51 3.80
CA PRO A 42 -4.79 -2.41 5.22
C PRO A 42 -6.05 -2.49 6.09
N ALA A 43 -5.86 -2.68 7.40
CA ALA A 43 -6.92 -2.53 8.40
C ALA A 43 -8.26 -3.24 8.09
N TRP A 44 -8.20 -4.51 7.64
CA TRP A 44 -9.36 -5.36 7.33
C TRP A 44 -10.22 -4.82 6.16
N PHE A 45 -9.84 -5.15 4.92
CA PHE A 45 -10.57 -4.78 3.70
C PHE A 45 -10.84 -3.28 3.53
N ASN A 46 -9.99 -2.42 4.11
CA ASN A 46 -10.01 -0.99 3.87
C ASN A 46 -9.15 -0.71 2.61
N LEU A 47 -9.80 -0.82 1.45
CA LEU A 47 -9.14 -0.84 0.15
C LEU A 47 -8.54 0.52 -0.22
N LEU A 48 -7.35 0.48 -0.81
CA LEU A 48 -6.65 1.64 -1.35
C LEU A 48 -6.99 1.80 -2.82
N ASP A 49 -7.43 2.99 -3.20
CA ASP A 49 -7.56 3.40 -4.60
C ASP A 49 -6.19 3.86 -5.10
N LEU A 50 -5.49 2.98 -5.85
CA LEU A 50 -4.13 3.27 -6.29
C LEU A 50 -4.05 4.37 -7.35
N ASP A 51 -5.10 4.56 -8.16
CA ASP A 51 -5.18 5.64 -9.13
C ASP A 51 -5.31 6.98 -8.42
N ALA A 52 -6.21 7.07 -7.43
CA ALA A 52 -6.35 8.28 -6.62
C ALA A 52 -5.07 8.62 -5.84
N LEU A 53 -4.34 7.61 -5.36
CA LEU A 53 -3.06 7.82 -4.69
C LEU A 53 -1.95 8.25 -5.64
N ALA A 54 -1.85 7.65 -6.84
CA ALA A 54 -0.88 8.08 -7.83
C ALA A 54 -1.13 9.53 -8.23
N ALA A 55 -2.41 9.88 -8.42
CA ALA A 55 -2.80 11.24 -8.74
C ALA A 55 -2.49 12.25 -7.64
N ALA A 56 -2.79 11.90 -6.38
CA ALA A 56 -2.45 12.76 -5.25
C ALA A 56 -0.93 12.88 -5.01
N ALA A 57 -0.17 11.82 -5.31
CA ALA A 57 1.27 11.83 -5.14
C ALA A 57 2.00 12.58 -6.27
N GLY A 58 1.42 12.62 -7.48
CA GLY A 58 2.07 13.15 -8.69
C GLY A 58 3.29 12.34 -9.13
N ARG A 59 3.32 11.04 -8.80
CA ARG A 59 4.43 10.11 -9.05
C ARG A 59 3.99 8.65 -8.90
N PRO A 60 4.78 7.67 -9.38
CA PRO A 60 4.38 6.27 -9.34
C PRO A 60 4.11 5.73 -7.92
N VAL A 61 3.06 4.93 -7.79
CA VAL A 61 2.68 4.18 -6.60
C VAL A 61 2.85 2.68 -6.84
N ILE A 62 3.61 2.01 -5.99
CA ILE A 62 3.87 0.57 -6.06
C ILE A 62 3.31 -0.11 -4.80
N ALA A 63 2.27 -0.92 -4.95
CA ALA A 63 1.75 -1.74 -3.86
C ALA A 63 2.42 -3.12 -3.84
N VAL A 64 3.08 -3.47 -2.74
CA VAL A 64 3.83 -4.73 -2.57
C VAL A 64 3.10 -5.64 -1.58
N SER A 65 2.85 -6.88 -2.01
CA SER A 65 2.27 -7.95 -1.19
C SER A 65 3.18 -9.18 -1.20
N TYR A 66 3.11 -9.98 -0.14
CA TYR A 66 4.16 -10.97 0.19
C TYR A 66 3.71 -12.43 0.04
N GLU A 67 2.41 -12.66 -0.14
CA GLU A 67 1.84 -14.02 -0.18
C GLU A 67 1.09 -14.24 -1.47
N SER A 68 1.22 -15.42 -2.07
CA SER A 68 0.34 -15.79 -3.17
C SER A 68 -1.11 -15.82 -2.69
N SER A 69 -2.03 -15.34 -3.50
CA SER A 69 -3.45 -15.27 -3.15
C SER A 69 -4.28 -15.33 -4.43
N PRO A 70 -5.45 -15.99 -4.41
CA PRO A 70 -6.40 -15.97 -5.52
C PRO A 70 -7.02 -14.57 -5.74
N GLY A 71 -6.75 -13.60 -4.86
CA GLY A 71 -7.37 -12.28 -4.86
C GLY A 71 -8.22 -12.07 -3.62
N LEU A 72 -8.86 -10.90 -3.54
CA LEU A 72 -9.71 -10.52 -2.41
C LEU A 72 -11.21 -10.69 -2.72
N GLU A 73 -11.60 -10.86 -3.99
CA GLU A 73 -13.01 -10.85 -4.39
C GLU A 73 -13.87 -11.83 -3.58
N LEU A 74 -13.44 -13.09 -3.45
CA LEU A 74 -14.19 -14.09 -2.68
C LEU A 74 -14.35 -13.66 -1.22
N ALA A 75 -13.25 -13.25 -0.58
CA ALA A 75 -13.27 -12.81 0.82
C ALA A 75 -14.11 -11.54 1.02
N LEU A 76 -14.13 -10.63 0.04
CA LEU A 76 -15.01 -9.46 0.07
C LEU A 76 -16.47 -9.87 0.04
N ARG A 77 -16.85 -10.79 -0.86
CA ARG A 77 -18.22 -11.33 -0.96
C ARG A 77 -18.65 -12.13 0.27
N GLU A 78 -17.70 -12.74 1.00
CA GLU A 78 -17.98 -13.46 2.25
C GLU A 78 -18.22 -12.53 3.45
N HIS A 79 -17.63 -11.33 3.45
CA HIS A 79 -17.62 -10.44 4.61
C HIS A 79 -18.49 -9.18 4.46
N PHE A 80 -18.93 -8.84 3.26
CA PHE A 80 -19.71 -7.63 2.98
C PHE A 80 -20.88 -7.93 2.05
N GLU A 81 -21.92 -7.09 2.12
CA GLU A 81 -23.12 -7.15 1.27
C GLU A 81 -23.59 -5.74 0.90
N GLY A 82 -24.48 -5.62 -0.09
CA GLY A 82 -25.08 -4.34 -0.51
C GLY A 82 -24.04 -3.31 -0.96
N ASP A 83 -24.29 -2.04 -0.63
CA ASP A 83 -23.43 -0.91 -1.03
C ASP A 83 -21.99 -1.07 -0.51
N ALA A 84 -21.81 -1.59 0.71
CA ALA A 84 -20.49 -1.80 1.30
C ALA A 84 -19.65 -2.84 0.53
N LEU A 85 -20.28 -3.84 -0.08
CA LEU A 85 -19.62 -4.77 -1.00
C LEU A 85 -19.37 -4.12 -2.35
N ALA A 86 -20.38 -3.42 -2.89
CA ALA A 86 -20.30 -2.80 -4.21
C ALA A 86 -19.14 -1.80 -4.29
N GLU A 87 -19.01 -0.89 -3.32
CA GLU A 87 -17.92 0.09 -3.25
C GLU A 87 -16.54 -0.59 -3.18
N ARG A 88 -16.42 -1.68 -2.41
CA ARG A 88 -15.17 -2.43 -2.30
C ARG A 88 -14.79 -3.14 -3.59
N LEU A 89 -15.75 -3.79 -4.25
CA LEU A 89 -15.50 -4.44 -5.53
C LEU A 89 -15.14 -3.40 -6.59
N GLU A 90 -15.79 -2.24 -6.59
CA GLU A 90 -15.46 -1.15 -7.53
C GLU A 90 -14.00 -0.69 -7.40
N ILE A 91 -13.51 -0.48 -6.17
CA ILE A 91 -12.10 -0.14 -5.94
C ILE A 91 -11.20 -1.31 -6.32
N TYR A 92 -11.56 -2.54 -5.94
CA TYR A 92 -10.75 -3.72 -6.18
C TYR A 92 -10.57 -4.04 -7.67
N ASP A 93 -11.62 -3.85 -8.46
CA ASP A 93 -11.66 -4.13 -9.90
C ASP A 93 -10.82 -3.13 -10.70
N ARG A 94 -10.64 -1.90 -10.20
CA ARG A 94 -9.73 -0.90 -10.78
C ARG A 94 -8.26 -1.22 -10.56
N LEU A 95 -7.92 -2.09 -9.60
CA LEU A 95 -6.52 -2.37 -9.30
C LEU A 95 -5.80 -3.00 -10.50
N PRO A 96 -4.61 -2.49 -10.88
CA PRO A 96 -3.86 -3.01 -12.03
C PRO A 96 -3.39 -4.44 -11.77
N SER A 97 -3.08 -5.19 -12.82
CA SER A 97 -2.67 -6.59 -12.73
C SER A 97 -1.59 -6.84 -11.67
N ARG A 98 -1.71 -7.98 -10.98
CA ARG A 98 -0.77 -8.38 -9.93
C ARG A 98 0.37 -9.17 -10.54
N GLN A 99 1.56 -8.57 -10.60
CA GLN A 99 2.74 -9.20 -11.17
C GLN A 99 3.59 -9.88 -10.09
N ARG A 100 4.03 -11.12 -10.33
CA ARG A 100 4.99 -11.82 -9.47
C ARG A 100 6.42 -11.40 -9.81
N ILE A 101 7.23 -11.14 -8.78
CA ILE A 101 8.68 -10.93 -8.89
C ILE A 101 9.41 -11.75 -7.81
N ASP A 102 10.61 -12.23 -8.12
CA ASP A 102 11.42 -12.99 -7.15
C ASP A 102 12.55 -12.11 -6.59
N VAL A 103 12.57 -11.80 -5.30
CA VAL A 103 13.54 -10.92 -4.65
C VAL A 103 14.24 -11.68 -3.52
N ASN A 104 15.56 -11.84 -3.59
CA ASN A 104 16.37 -12.55 -2.58
C ASN A 104 15.85 -13.96 -2.24
N GLY A 105 15.30 -14.68 -3.22
CA GLY A 105 14.72 -16.02 -3.02
C GLY A 105 13.28 -16.02 -2.47
N GLU A 106 12.67 -14.86 -2.25
CA GLU A 106 11.28 -14.71 -1.85
C GLU A 106 10.40 -14.24 -3.02
N SER A 107 9.17 -14.70 -3.07
CA SER A 107 8.20 -14.30 -4.10
C SER A 107 7.35 -13.14 -3.61
N LEU A 108 7.49 -12.00 -4.26
CA LEU A 108 6.68 -10.80 -4.01
C LEU A 108 5.71 -10.59 -5.15
N PHE A 109 4.68 -9.81 -4.87
CA PHE A 109 3.68 -9.46 -5.85
C PHE A 109 3.43 -7.96 -5.83
N VAL A 110 3.56 -7.35 -7.00
CA VAL A 110 3.51 -5.90 -7.18
C VAL A 110 2.32 -5.51 -8.04
N ARG A 111 1.77 -4.34 -7.72
CA ARG A 111 0.82 -3.58 -8.53
C ARG A 111 1.41 -2.18 -8.68
N VAL A 112 1.35 -1.60 -9.87
CA VAL A 112 1.94 -0.29 -10.14
C VAL A 112 0.97 0.61 -10.90
N VAL A 113 0.90 1.86 -10.49
CA VAL A 113 0.16 2.95 -11.14
C VAL A 113 1.06 4.18 -11.22
N ASP A 114 0.96 4.96 -12.29
CA ASP A 114 1.64 6.25 -12.45
C ASP A 114 0.82 7.18 -13.34
N GLU A 115 1.04 8.49 -13.17
CA GLU A 115 0.38 9.53 -13.94
C GLU A 115 1.07 9.71 -15.30
N GLY A 116 0.40 9.31 -16.37
CA GLY A 116 0.78 9.68 -17.75
C GLY A 116 1.49 8.59 -18.56
N GLU A 117 2.17 7.63 -17.91
CA GLU A 117 2.67 6.40 -18.54
C GLU A 117 2.59 5.26 -17.52
N THR A 118 2.08 4.07 -17.89
CA THR A 118 2.19 2.91 -17.00
C THR A 118 3.68 2.61 -16.79
N PRO A 119 4.24 2.67 -15.56
CA PRO A 119 5.62 2.31 -15.36
C PRO A 119 5.73 0.86 -15.77
N SER A 120 6.71 0.57 -16.61
CA SER A 120 6.87 -0.82 -17.02
C SER A 120 7.00 -1.69 -15.77
N GLU A 121 6.35 -2.84 -15.79
CA GLU A 121 6.49 -3.91 -14.81
C GLU A 121 7.98 -4.14 -14.42
N VAL A 122 8.87 -3.97 -15.39
CA VAL A 122 10.33 -4.03 -15.22
C VAL A 122 10.87 -2.95 -14.27
N GLU A 123 10.38 -1.72 -14.39
CA GLU A 123 10.79 -0.60 -13.54
C GLU A 123 10.29 -0.77 -12.11
N ALA A 124 9.04 -1.18 -11.91
CA ALA A 124 8.51 -1.49 -10.59
C ALA A 124 9.34 -2.60 -9.90
N ALA A 125 9.68 -3.66 -10.64
CA ALA A 125 10.53 -4.73 -10.15
C ALA A 125 11.95 -4.23 -9.80
N ARG A 126 12.53 -3.35 -10.62
CA ARG A 126 13.83 -2.73 -10.38
C ARG A 126 13.82 -1.92 -9.08
N VAL A 127 12.82 -1.06 -8.89
CA VAL A 127 12.66 -0.23 -7.68
C VAL A 127 12.54 -1.13 -6.45
N VAL A 128 11.63 -2.12 -6.48
CA VAL A 128 11.43 -3.03 -5.34
C VAL A 128 12.71 -3.79 -4.99
N ARG A 129 13.46 -4.28 -5.99
CA ARG A 129 14.77 -4.94 -5.75
C ARG A 129 15.79 -3.99 -5.15
N ALA A 130 15.92 -2.77 -5.69
CA ALA A 130 16.90 -1.80 -5.23
C ALA A 130 16.71 -1.42 -3.76
N TYR A 131 15.46 -1.35 -3.30
CA TYR A 131 15.12 -1.06 -1.91
C TYR A 131 14.96 -2.31 -1.04
N THR A 132 15.28 -3.50 -1.54
CA THR A 132 15.21 -4.77 -0.78
C THR A 132 16.57 -5.46 -0.81
N PRO A 133 17.59 -4.94 -0.09
CA PRO A 133 18.93 -5.51 -0.11
C PRO A 133 19.00 -6.92 0.52
N THR A 134 18.09 -7.23 1.45
CA THR A 134 17.98 -8.54 2.10
C THR A 134 16.52 -8.88 2.39
N GLY A 135 16.20 -10.17 2.44
CA GLY A 135 14.82 -10.68 2.62
C GLY A 135 13.87 -10.25 1.50
N GLY A 136 12.56 -10.31 1.74
CA GLY A 136 11.52 -9.97 0.76
C GLY A 136 10.74 -8.69 1.07
N ARG A 137 11.09 -7.91 2.10
CA ARG A 137 10.38 -6.66 2.40
C ARG A 137 11.26 -5.45 2.10
N PRO A 138 10.82 -4.53 1.22
CA PRO A 138 11.50 -3.26 1.00
C PRO A 138 11.81 -2.56 2.32
N GLU A 139 13.03 -2.03 2.43
CA GLU A 139 13.55 -1.36 3.62
C GLU A 139 12.62 -0.24 4.11
N PRO A 140 12.09 0.65 3.23
CA PRO A 140 11.12 1.67 3.65
C PRO A 140 9.86 1.09 4.30
N LEU A 141 9.36 -0.04 3.78
CA LEU A 141 8.18 -0.71 4.34
C LEU A 141 8.48 -1.43 5.65
N ARG A 142 9.70 -1.95 5.83
CA ARG A 142 10.15 -2.55 7.09
C ARG A 142 10.23 -1.49 8.19
N VAL A 143 10.76 -0.32 7.85
CA VAL A 143 10.85 0.85 8.71
C VAL A 143 9.46 1.38 9.08
N ALA A 144 8.60 1.64 8.09
CA ALA A 144 7.23 2.12 8.33
C ALA A 144 6.45 1.16 9.24
N ARG A 145 6.56 -0.16 9.01
CA ARG A 145 5.93 -1.18 9.86
C ARG A 145 6.45 -1.15 11.29
N LEU A 146 7.75 -0.95 11.50
CA LEU A 146 8.32 -0.83 12.85
C LEU A 146 7.84 0.44 13.56
N ALA A 147 7.87 1.58 12.85
CA ALA A 147 7.41 2.85 13.36
C ALA A 147 5.93 2.81 13.76
N ALA A 148 5.05 2.30 12.89
CA ALA A 148 3.61 2.20 13.14
C ALA A 148 3.31 1.35 14.39
N ARG A 149 4.01 0.22 14.58
CA ARG A 149 3.88 -0.61 15.79
C ARG A 149 4.38 0.09 17.05
N GLY A 150 5.50 0.82 16.95
CA GLY A 150 6.01 1.63 18.05
C GLY A 150 5.03 2.70 18.47
N ALA A 151 4.50 3.46 17.51
CA ALA A 151 3.50 4.51 17.74
C ALA A 151 2.22 3.95 18.38
N ARG A 152 1.69 2.83 17.85
CA ARG A 152 0.51 2.16 18.42
C ARG A 152 0.75 1.72 19.87
N THR A 153 1.89 1.09 20.15
CA THR A 153 2.24 0.62 21.51
C THR A 153 2.38 1.79 22.47
N TRP A 154 2.97 2.90 22.01
CA TRP A 154 3.15 4.10 22.82
C TRP A 154 1.82 4.80 23.14
N ARG A 155 0.89 4.91 22.17
CA ARG A 155 -0.46 5.46 22.39
C ARG A 155 -1.27 4.61 23.38
N ALA A 156 -1.28 3.29 23.19
CA ALA A 156 -2.00 2.37 24.08
C ALA A 156 -1.56 2.44 25.56
N ARG A 157 -0.29 2.78 25.82
CA ARG A 157 0.24 2.99 27.19
C ARG A 157 -0.14 4.33 27.82
N ARG A 158 -0.60 5.31 27.02
CA ARG A 158 -0.99 6.65 27.49
C ARG A 158 -2.49 6.80 27.67
N GLU A 159 -3.26 5.97 26.99
CA GLU A 159 -4.73 5.97 27.01
C GLU A 159 -5.30 4.96 28.02
N GLY A 160 -4.47 4.04 28.54
CA GLY A 160 -4.82 3.10 29.61
C GLY A 160 -4.10 3.44 30.91
#